data_AF-A0A833G0J8-F1
#
_entry.id   AF-A0A833G0J8-F1
#
_cell.length_a   1.000
_cell.length_b   1.000
_cell.length_c   1.000
_cell.angle_alpha   90.00
_cell.angle_beta   90.00
_cell.angle_gamma   90.00
#
_symmetry.space_group_name_H-M   'P 1'
#
loop_
_entity.id
_entity.type
_entity.pdbx_description
1 polymer ?
#
loop_
_entity_poly.entity_id
_entity_poly.type
_entity_poly.pdbx_seq_one_letter_code
_entity_poly.pdbx_strand_id
1 'polypeptide(L)'
;LRLARNSEVHAVEGDAPALAALDRAYRFGAGLKKVTVEKRDLFVRPLTFKELDAAFDGLVFDPPRAGAEAQAVQIARSQVRLVAAVSCNPLTLARDLAILVEGGYVLKGVTPVDQFLWSPHLEAVALLEKPRKRR
;
A
#
# COMPACT_ATOMS: atom_id res chain seq x y z
N LEU A 1 6.35 7.59 -11.97
CA LEU A 1 6.37 6.18 -11.51
C LEU A 1 7.70 5.83 -10.85
N ARG A 2 7.88 6.13 -9.56
CA ARG A 2 9.18 5.96 -8.89
C ARG A 2 9.49 4.50 -8.55
N LEU A 3 8.53 3.76 -8.00
CA LEU A 3 8.67 2.33 -7.70
C LEU A 3 9.02 1.52 -8.96
N ALA A 4 8.38 1.84 -10.08
CA ALA A 4 8.60 1.15 -11.36
C ALA A 4 10.01 1.31 -11.92
N ARG A 5 10.85 2.23 -11.42
CA ARG A 5 12.26 2.29 -11.84
C ARG A 5 13.06 1.08 -11.36
N ASN A 6 12.69 0.53 -10.20
CA ASN A 6 13.46 -0.51 -9.52
C ASN A 6 12.69 -1.83 -9.36
N SER A 7 11.36 -1.81 -9.47
CA SER A 7 10.49 -2.98 -9.25
C SER A 7 9.39 -3.08 -10.31
N GLU A 8 8.94 -4.30 -10.60
CA GLU A 8 7.65 -4.46 -11.30
C GLU A 8 6.52 -4.02 -10.37
N VAL A 9 5.49 -3.37 -10.93
CA VAL A 9 4.39 -2.78 -10.15
C VAL A 9 3.07 -3.28 -10.68
N HIS A 10 2.24 -3.80 -9.80
CA HIS A 10 0.82 -4.03 -10.07
C HIS A 10 0.00 -3.02 -9.28
N ALA A 11 -0.76 -2.17 -9.97
CA ALA A 11 -1.58 -1.15 -9.34
C ALA A 11 -3.06 -1.57 -9.36
N VAL A 12 -3.69 -1.51 -8.19
CA VAL A 12 -5.09 -1.90 -8.02
C VAL A 12 -5.87 -0.69 -7.53
N GLU A 13 -6.92 -0.31 -8.26
CA GLU A 13 -7.67 0.95 -8.02
C GLU A 13 -9.12 0.79 -8.48
N GLY A 14 -10.07 1.43 -7.79
CA GLY A 14 -11.49 1.43 -8.15
C GLY A 14 -11.84 2.47 -9.22
N ASP A 15 -11.11 3.58 -9.29
CA ASP A 15 -11.31 4.65 -10.26
C ASP A 15 -10.66 4.34 -11.63
N ALA A 16 -11.50 4.14 -12.65
CA ALA A 16 -11.03 3.81 -14.00
C ALA A 16 -10.25 4.97 -14.68
N PRO A 17 -10.67 6.24 -14.57
CA PRO A 17 -9.88 7.37 -15.05
C PRO A 17 -8.46 7.44 -14.45
N ALA A 18 -8.29 7.18 -13.15
CA ALA A 18 -6.99 7.14 -12.50
C ALA A 18 -6.09 6.04 -13.07
N LEU A 19 -6.63 4.83 -13.29
CA LEU A 19 -5.91 3.75 -13.96
C LEU A 19 -5.51 4.10 -15.39
N ALA A 20 -6.39 4.75 -16.16
CA ALA A 20 -6.06 5.20 -17.50
C ALA A 20 -4.95 6.29 -17.50
N ALA A 21 -4.95 7.17 -16.50
CA ALA A 21 -3.90 8.16 -16.32
C ALA A 21 -2.54 7.50 -15.98
N LEU A 22 -2.55 6.49 -15.12
CA LEU A 22 -1.38 5.68 -14.78
C LEU A 22 -0.81 4.96 -16.01
N ASP A 23 -1.67 4.29 -16.79
CA ASP A 23 -1.29 3.58 -18.00
C ASP A 23 -0.70 4.53 -19.06
N ARG A 24 -1.28 5.72 -19.26
CA ARG A 24 -0.67 6.77 -20.09
C ARG A 24 0.71 7.18 -19.57
N ALA A 25 0.84 7.47 -18.28
CA ALA A 25 2.11 7.88 -17.69
C ALA A 25 3.20 6.80 -17.81
N TYR A 26 2.80 5.51 -17.77
CA TYR A 26 3.71 4.39 -18.01
C TYR A 26 4.18 4.34 -19.47
N ARG A 27 3.27 4.45 -20.45
CA ARG A 27 3.62 4.40 -21.89
C ARG A 27 4.60 5.48 -22.33
N PHE A 28 4.50 6.68 -21.74
CA PHE A 28 5.41 7.79 -22.05
C PHE A 28 6.63 7.87 -21.12
N GLY A 29 6.75 6.96 -20.15
CA GLY A 29 7.87 6.92 -19.22
C GLY A 29 9.06 6.13 -19.78
N ALA A 30 10.27 6.67 -19.60
CA ALA A 30 11.52 5.97 -19.92
C ALA A 30 12.15 5.33 -18.68
N GLY A 31 12.82 4.17 -18.87
CA GLY A 31 13.56 3.49 -17.80
C GLY A 31 12.68 2.86 -16.72
N LEU A 32 11.47 2.43 -17.07
CA LEU A 32 10.52 1.79 -16.16
C LEU A 32 10.48 0.28 -16.42
N LYS A 33 10.44 -0.49 -15.34
CA LYS A 33 10.02 -1.90 -15.34
C LYS A 33 8.51 -2.00 -15.55
N LYS A 34 8.04 -3.23 -15.75
CA LYS A 34 6.65 -3.55 -16.05
C LYS A 34 5.69 -2.96 -15.03
N VAL A 35 4.66 -2.26 -15.52
CA VAL A 35 3.52 -1.80 -14.74
C VAL A 35 2.26 -2.47 -15.30
N THR A 36 1.47 -3.09 -14.44
CA THR A 36 0.14 -3.63 -14.75
C THR A 36 -0.91 -2.99 -13.88
N VAL A 37 -2.17 -3.00 -14.34
CA VAL A 37 -3.29 -2.37 -13.65
C VAL A 37 -4.45 -3.36 -13.49
N GLU A 38 -5.18 -3.25 -12.39
CA GLU A 38 -6.42 -3.98 -12.12
C GLU A 38 -7.47 -3.00 -11.58
N LYS A 39 -8.65 -2.98 -12.21
CA LYS A 39 -9.78 -2.25 -11.65
C LYS A 39 -10.47 -3.10 -10.59
N ARG A 40 -10.43 -2.67 -9.33
CA ARG A 40 -11.06 -3.39 -8.22
C ARG A 40 -11.44 -2.43 -7.11
N ASP A 41 -12.64 -2.62 -6.61
CA ASP A 41 -13.08 -1.97 -5.38
C ASP A 41 -12.48 -2.72 -4.18
N LEU A 42 -11.43 -2.16 -3.59
CA LEU A 42 -10.74 -2.74 -2.44
C LEU A 42 -11.52 -2.61 -1.13
N PHE A 43 -12.53 -1.75 -1.05
CA PHE A 43 -13.42 -1.66 0.12
C PHE A 43 -14.32 -2.88 0.23
N VAL A 44 -14.87 -3.31 -0.91
CA VAL A 44 -15.79 -4.46 -0.97
C VAL A 44 -15.03 -5.76 -1.21
N ARG A 45 -13.95 -5.71 -2.01
CA ARG A 45 -13.19 -6.88 -2.45
C ARG A 45 -11.70 -6.62 -2.25
N PRO A 46 -11.17 -6.71 -1.02
CA PRO A 46 -9.73 -6.57 -0.79
C PRO A 46 -8.96 -7.67 -1.53
N LEU A 47 -7.68 -7.43 -1.84
CA LEU A 47 -6.77 -8.49 -2.26
C LEU A 47 -6.60 -9.48 -1.11
N THR A 48 -6.86 -10.76 -1.38
CA THR A 48 -6.75 -11.82 -0.38
C THR A 48 -5.30 -12.13 -0.07
N PHE A 49 -5.02 -12.63 1.14
CA PHE A 49 -3.66 -13.03 1.52
C PHE A 49 -3.01 -14.02 0.53
N LYS A 50 -3.80 -14.90 -0.12
CA LYS A 50 -3.31 -15.85 -1.13
C LYS A 50 -2.86 -15.16 -2.41
N GLU A 51 -3.64 -14.18 -2.89
CA GLU A 51 -3.25 -13.34 -4.02
C GLU A 51 -1.97 -12.56 -3.69
N LEU A 52 -1.87 -12.06 -2.45
CA LEU A 52 -0.70 -11.31 -2.00
C LEU A 52 0.56 -12.17 -1.98
N ASP A 53 0.48 -13.35 -1.35
CA ASP A 53 1.60 -14.28 -1.18
C ASP A 53 2.11 -14.88 -2.48
N ALA A 54 1.23 -15.02 -3.47
CA ALA A 54 1.59 -15.60 -4.75
C ALA A 54 2.43 -14.66 -5.64
N ALA A 55 2.34 -13.34 -5.43
CA ALA A 55 2.78 -12.37 -6.44
C ALA A 55 3.66 -11.23 -5.94
N PHE A 56 3.71 -10.94 -4.63
CA PHE A 56 4.34 -9.69 -4.15
C PHE A 56 5.38 -9.90 -3.05
N ASP A 57 6.53 -9.24 -3.21
CA ASP A 57 7.55 -9.10 -2.16
C ASP A 57 7.28 -7.93 -1.21
N GLY A 58 6.53 -6.93 -1.68
CA GLY A 58 6.21 -5.73 -0.92
C GLY A 58 4.95 -5.02 -1.41
N LEU A 59 4.34 -4.23 -0.53
CA LEU A 59 3.08 -3.53 -0.76
C LEU A 59 3.18 -2.07 -0.33
N VAL A 60 2.47 -1.22 -1.06
CA VAL A 60 2.19 0.16 -0.67
C VAL A 60 0.69 0.35 -0.74
N PHE A 61 0.08 0.91 0.30
CA PHE A 61 -1.34 1.29 0.28
C PHE A 61 -1.52 2.71 0.79
N ASP A 62 -2.41 3.45 0.12
CA ASP A 62 -2.77 4.84 0.40
C ASP A 62 -4.31 4.94 0.34
N PRO A 63 -5.01 4.65 1.44
CA PRO A 63 -6.46 4.57 1.47
C PRO A 63 -7.09 5.96 1.69
N PRO A 64 -8.38 6.14 1.38
CA PRO A 64 -9.12 7.32 1.81
C PRO A 64 -9.20 7.38 3.35
N ARG A 65 -9.77 8.47 3.88
CA ARG A 65 -9.79 8.77 5.33
C ARG A 65 -10.36 7.67 6.22
N ALA A 66 -11.20 6.77 5.69
CA ALA A 66 -11.75 5.61 6.40
C ALA A 66 -10.69 4.54 6.74
N GLY A 67 -9.50 4.62 6.13
CA GLY A 67 -8.43 3.61 6.26
C GLY A 67 -8.66 2.39 5.38
N ALA A 68 -7.82 1.38 5.60
CA ALA A 68 -7.71 0.17 4.78
C ALA A 68 -8.04 -1.10 5.57
N GLU A 69 -8.93 -1.05 6.58
CA GLU A 69 -9.14 -2.14 7.54
C GLU A 69 -9.26 -3.54 6.90
N ALA A 70 -10.14 -3.70 5.91
CA ALA A 70 -10.34 -4.97 5.22
C ALA A 70 -9.06 -5.46 4.51
N GLN A 71 -8.29 -4.54 3.93
CA GLN A 71 -7.02 -4.86 3.28
C GLN A 71 -5.92 -5.15 4.31
N ALA A 72 -5.87 -4.40 5.42
CA ALA A 72 -4.93 -4.61 6.52
C ALA A 72 -5.09 -6.01 7.14
N VAL A 73 -6.33 -6.49 7.30
CA VAL A 73 -6.61 -7.87 7.75
C VAL A 73 -6.03 -8.91 6.79
N GLN A 74 -6.11 -8.69 5.47
CA GLN A 74 -5.52 -9.62 4.49
C GLN A 74 -3.99 -9.55 4.48
N ILE A 75 -3.42 -8.35 4.60
CA ILE A 75 -1.96 -8.15 4.68
C ILE A 75 -1.40 -8.78 5.95
N ALA A 76 -2.07 -8.63 7.10
CA ALA A 76 -1.67 -9.23 8.37
C ALA A 76 -1.54 -10.77 8.25
N ARG A 77 -2.40 -11.40 7.47
CA ARG A 77 -2.39 -12.85 7.20
C ARG A 77 -1.36 -13.28 6.16
N SER A 78 -0.91 -12.38 5.29
CA SER A 78 0.06 -12.67 4.24
C SER A 78 1.47 -12.85 4.81
N GLN A 79 2.38 -13.39 4.00
CA GLN A 79 3.82 -13.51 4.22
C GLN A 79 4.62 -12.46 3.42
N VAL A 80 3.94 -11.49 2.81
CA VAL A 80 4.60 -10.35 2.17
C VAL A 80 5.51 -9.67 3.19
N ARG A 81 6.73 -9.34 2.76
CA ARG A 81 7.78 -8.93 3.71
C ARG A 81 7.73 -7.44 4.02
N LEU A 82 7.46 -6.60 3.02
CA LEU A 82 7.59 -5.16 3.14
C LEU A 82 6.24 -4.49 2.95
N VAL A 83 5.86 -3.60 3.86
CA VAL A 83 4.63 -2.82 3.75
C VAL A 83 4.94 -1.35 4.03
N ALA A 84 4.55 -0.47 3.12
CA ALA A 84 4.44 0.96 3.36
C ALA A 84 2.96 1.35 3.45
N ALA A 85 2.55 1.84 4.61
CA ALA A 85 1.21 2.34 4.86
C ALA A 85 1.24 3.87 4.79
N VAL A 86 0.48 4.46 3.88
CA VAL A 86 0.29 5.92 3.73
C VAL A 86 -1.08 6.27 4.27
N SER A 87 -1.24 7.41 4.94
CA SER A 87 -2.53 7.85 5.45
C SER A 87 -2.56 9.34 5.81
N CYS A 88 -3.63 10.00 5.41
CA CYS A 88 -4.01 11.34 5.83
C CYS A 88 -4.80 11.40 7.16
N ASN A 89 -5.02 10.25 7.82
CA ASN A 89 -5.78 10.16 9.06
C ASN A 89 -5.03 9.30 10.10
N PRO A 90 -4.39 9.94 11.12
CA PRO A 90 -3.63 9.24 12.13
C PRO A 90 -4.41 8.18 12.92
N LEU A 91 -5.72 8.37 13.11
CA LEU A 91 -6.55 7.44 13.88
C LEU A 91 -6.79 6.13 13.14
N THR A 92 -7.16 6.21 11.86
CA THR A 92 -7.36 5.00 11.05
C THR A 92 -6.03 4.35 10.69
N LEU A 93 -4.96 5.13 10.51
CA LEU A 93 -3.61 4.59 10.40
C LEU A 93 -3.25 3.78 11.64
N ALA A 94 -3.47 4.29 12.85
CA ALA A 94 -3.17 3.56 14.10
C ALA A 94 -3.92 2.23 14.19
N ARG A 95 -5.22 2.19 13.83
CA ARG A 95 -6.01 0.95 13.75
C ARG A 95 -5.39 -0.04 12.76
N ASP A 96 -5.10 0.41 11.54
CA ASP A 96 -4.60 -0.45 10.49
C ASP A 96 -3.21 -0.99 10.84
N LEU A 97 -2.35 -0.18 11.46
CA LEU A 97 -1.04 -0.60 11.97
C LEU A 97 -1.16 -1.61 13.11
N ALA A 98 -2.11 -1.45 14.02
CA ALA A 98 -2.35 -2.42 15.08
C ALA A 98 -2.69 -3.81 14.51
N ILE A 99 -3.57 -3.87 13.51
CA ILE A 99 -3.92 -5.11 12.80
C ILE A 99 -2.67 -5.75 12.17
N LEU A 100 -1.81 -4.96 11.53
CA LEU A 100 -0.57 -5.48 10.93
C LEU A 100 0.41 -6.00 11.99
N VAL A 101 0.56 -5.28 13.10
CA VAL A 101 1.44 -5.70 14.21
C VAL A 101 0.94 -6.99 14.85
N GLU A 102 -0.36 -7.12 15.10
CA GLU A 102 -0.98 -8.37 15.55
C GLU A 102 -0.77 -9.52 14.55
N GLY A 103 -0.72 -9.21 13.26
CA GLY A 103 -0.34 -10.13 12.17
C GLY A 103 1.15 -10.52 12.13
N GLY A 104 1.97 -10.01 13.05
CA GLY A 104 3.39 -10.31 13.16
C GLY A 104 4.31 -9.40 12.35
N TYR A 105 3.83 -8.25 11.88
CA TYR A 105 4.70 -7.21 11.32
C TYR A 105 5.37 -6.41 12.43
N VAL A 106 6.58 -5.95 12.17
CA VAL A 106 7.33 -5.03 13.03
C VAL A 106 7.28 -3.64 12.40
N LEU A 107 6.77 -2.66 13.15
CA LEU A 107 6.82 -1.25 12.77
C LEU A 107 8.27 -0.77 12.81
N LYS A 108 8.81 -0.37 11.66
CA LYS A 108 10.20 0.09 11.50
C LYS A 108 10.34 1.59 11.70
N GLY A 109 9.29 2.35 11.42
CA GLY A 109 9.27 3.79 11.62
C GLY A 109 8.01 4.42 11.06
N VAL A 110 7.72 5.64 11.49
CA VAL A 110 6.63 6.48 11.01
C VAL A 110 7.19 7.85 10.69
N THR A 111 6.94 8.34 9.48
CA THR A 111 7.38 9.65 9.01
C THR A 111 6.17 10.54 8.78
N PRO A 112 5.94 11.58 9.59
CA PRO A 112 4.95 12.59 9.29
C PRO A 112 5.40 13.45 8.11
N VAL A 113 4.44 13.85 7.28
CA VAL A 113 4.62 14.72 6.12
C VAL A 113 3.59 15.84 6.20
N ASP A 114 4.08 17.08 6.36
CA ASP A 114 3.23 18.27 6.31
C ASP A 114 2.93 18.62 4.85
N GLN A 115 1.96 17.92 4.28
CA GLN A 115 1.52 18.12 2.90
C GLN A 115 0.61 19.35 2.74
N PHE A 116 -0.03 19.79 3.84
CA PHE A 116 -1.09 20.80 3.83
C PHE A 116 -0.78 21.90 4.86
N LEU A 117 0.15 22.77 4.51
CA LEU A 117 0.63 23.85 5.36
C LEU A 117 -0.55 24.72 5.86
N TRP A 118 -0.52 25.05 7.15
CA TRP A 118 -1.55 25.84 7.85
C TRP A 118 -2.93 25.17 7.93
N SER A 119 -3.00 23.84 7.75
CA SER A 119 -4.19 23.04 8.01
C SER A 119 -3.97 22.08 9.19
N PRO A 120 -5.05 21.51 9.76
CA PRO A 120 -4.92 20.46 10.75
C PRO A 120 -4.63 19.07 10.13
N HIS A 121 -4.53 18.96 8.81
CA HIS A 121 -4.33 17.68 8.13
C HIS A 121 -2.85 17.28 8.16
N LEU A 122 -2.61 16.02 8.53
CA LEU A 122 -1.27 15.43 8.58
C LEU A 122 -1.26 14.16 7.72
N GLU A 123 -0.32 14.10 6.79
CA GLU A 123 0.00 12.87 6.06
C GLU A 123 1.07 12.10 6.84
N ALA A 124 1.00 10.78 6.85
CA ALA A 124 2.00 9.95 7.51
C ALA A 124 2.31 8.70 6.69
N VAL A 125 3.58 8.32 6.68
CA VAL A 125 4.06 7.07 6.06
C VAL A 125 4.66 6.19 7.13
N ALA A 126 4.09 5.00 7.32
CA ALA A 126 4.60 3.97 8.22
C ALA A 126 5.24 2.84 7.42
N LEU A 127 6.43 2.41 7.84
CA LEU A 127 7.15 1.29 7.24
C LEU A 127 7.08 0.09 8.17
N LEU A 128 6.68 -1.05 7.65
CA LEU A 128 6.56 -2.30 8.39
C LEU A 128 7.30 -3.42 7.67
N GLU A 129 7.87 -4.33 8.45
CA GLU A 129 8.56 -5.51 7.95
C GLU A 129 8.07 -6.76 8.67
N LYS A 130 7.78 -7.82 7.92
CA LYS A 130 7.49 -9.14 8.49
C LYS A 130 8.79 -9.96 8.56
N PRO A 131 9.20 -10.43 9.75
CA PRO A 131 10.38 -11.27 9.88
C PRO A 131 10.27 -12.52 9.00
N ARG A 132 11.35 -12.86 8.29
CA ARG A 132 11.41 -14.14 7.57
C ARG A 132 11.30 -15.28 8.58
N LYS A 133 10.36 -16.21 8.37
CA LYS A 133 10.38 -17.50 9.06
C LYS A 133 11.71 -18.18 8.72
N ARG A 134 12.57 -18.40 9.71
CA ARG A 134 13.71 -19.32 9.58
C ARG A 134 13.11 -20.68 9.26
N ARG A 135 13.41 -21.19 8.06
CA ARG A 135 13.20 -22.61 7.72
C ARG A 135 14.20 -23.46 8.50
#